data_AF-A0A0F9TMY7-F1
#
_entry.id   AF-A0A0F9TMY7-F1
#
_cell.length_a   1.000
_cell.length_b   1.000
_cell.length_c   1.000
_cell.angle_alpha   90.00
_cell.angle_beta   90.00
_cell.angle_gamma   90.00
#
_symmetry.space_group_name_H-M   'P 1'
#
loop_
_entity.id
_entity.type
_entity.pdbx_description
1 polymer ?
#
loop_
_entity_poly.entity_id
_entity_poly.type
_entity_poly.pdbx_seq_one_letter_code
_entity_poly.pdbx_strand_id
1 'polypeptide(L)'
;MKILNLYAGIGGNRKLWGDEHEVTAIELEPEIAAIYQDFFPKDKVIVTDAHQYLLEHFKEFDFIWSSPPCPTHSKFMISKKTFPNWKMPYPDMSLYQEIIFLQSWFKGKFVVENVMSYYKPLIRPYELQRHYFWSNFPIPKEYFPADHIRDTTVKELEKHHGINLDGYKIDKSKVLSNCVNPKVALFIFNMAFKEKQSTL
;
A
#
# COMPACT_ATOMS: atom_id res chain seq x y z
N MET A 1 11.45 -14.58 -7.25
CA MET A 1 11.23 -13.31 -7.99
C MET A 1 11.64 -12.16 -7.09
N LYS A 2 12.06 -11.04 -7.69
CA LYS A 2 12.43 -9.82 -6.99
C LYS A 2 11.22 -8.89 -6.86
N ILE A 3 10.87 -8.54 -5.63
CA ILE A 3 9.71 -7.69 -5.33
C ILE A 3 10.20 -6.40 -4.68
N LEU A 4 9.72 -5.26 -5.19
CA LEU A 4 9.87 -3.97 -4.52
C LEU A 4 8.57 -3.62 -3.80
N ASN A 5 8.65 -3.42 -2.49
CA ASN A 5 7.54 -2.99 -1.65
C ASN A 5 7.80 -1.55 -1.17
N LEU A 6 7.20 -0.57 -1.84
CA LEU A 6 7.37 0.86 -1.55
C LEU A 6 6.35 1.33 -0.52
N TYR A 7 6.79 2.24 0.36
CA TYR A 7 5.97 2.74 1.47
C TYR A 7 5.47 1.57 2.33
N ALA A 8 6.42 0.70 2.70
CA ALA A 8 6.14 -0.63 3.20
C ALA A 8 5.36 -0.62 4.53
N GLY A 9 5.45 0.45 5.31
CA GLY A 9 4.91 0.52 6.66
C GLY A 9 5.44 -0.65 7.48
N ILE A 10 4.55 -1.29 8.25
CA ILE A 10 4.85 -2.54 8.97
C ILE A 10 4.55 -3.81 8.15
N GLY A 11 4.34 -3.68 6.83
CA GLY A 11 4.19 -4.81 5.91
C GLY A 11 2.83 -5.49 5.92
N GLY A 12 1.75 -4.71 6.08
CA GLY A 12 0.37 -5.24 6.00
C GLY A 12 0.07 -5.93 4.67
N ASN A 13 0.55 -5.38 3.55
CA ASN A 13 0.41 -5.98 2.23
C ASN A 13 1.27 -7.24 2.06
N ARG A 14 2.52 -7.20 2.54
CA ARG A 14 3.53 -8.26 2.47
C ARG A 14 3.17 -9.53 3.23
N LYS A 15 2.36 -9.40 4.30
CA LYS A 15 2.11 -10.39 5.34
C LYS A 15 1.85 -11.83 4.86
N LEU A 16 1.23 -12.01 3.69
CA LEU A 16 0.82 -13.32 3.19
C LEU A 16 1.50 -13.75 1.88
N TRP A 17 2.54 -13.06 1.41
CA TRP A 17 3.22 -13.41 0.16
C TRP A 17 4.16 -14.63 0.24
N GLY A 18 4.30 -15.27 1.41
CA GLY A 18 5.23 -16.38 1.58
C GLY A 18 6.69 -15.94 1.79
N ASP A 19 7.62 -16.89 1.72
CA ASP A 19 9.06 -16.71 2.04
C ASP A 19 9.97 -17.02 0.84
N GLU A 20 9.39 -17.37 -0.31
CA GLU A 20 10.06 -17.80 -1.53
C GLU A 20 10.47 -16.64 -2.45
N HIS A 21 10.26 -15.39 -2.01
CA HIS A 21 10.51 -14.18 -2.80
C HIS A 21 11.64 -13.34 -2.22
N GLU A 22 12.42 -12.70 -3.10
CA GLU A 22 13.42 -11.72 -2.72
C GLU A 22 12.75 -10.35 -2.61
N VAL A 23 12.30 -9.99 -1.40
CA VAL A 23 11.59 -8.74 -1.16
C VAL A 23 12.55 -7.66 -0.69
N THR A 24 12.51 -6.50 -1.37
CA THR A 24 13.11 -5.25 -0.90
C THR A 24 12.00 -4.30 -0.47
N ALA A 25 11.99 -3.92 0.80
CA ALA A 25 11.02 -3.01 1.38
C ALA A 25 11.64 -1.64 1.63
N ILE A 26 10.96 -0.59 1.18
CA ILE A 26 11.37 0.80 1.39
C ILE A 26 10.41 1.47 2.35
N GLU A 27 10.94 1.99 3.45
CA GLU A 27 10.19 2.72 4.48
C GLU A 27 11.02 3.91 4.94
N LEU A 28 10.40 5.09 5.07
CA LEU A 28 11.10 6.32 5.41
C LEU A 28 11.40 6.42 6.91
N GLU A 29 10.48 5.92 7.75
CA GLU A 29 10.56 6.02 9.20
C GLU A 29 11.38 4.86 9.79
N PRO A 30 12.57 5.11 10.40
CA PRO A 30 13.45 4.04 10.89
C PRO A 30 12.79 3.11 11.91
N GLU A 31 11.93 3.64 12.78
CA GLU A 31 11.22 2.86 13.80
C GLU A 31 10.21 1.88 13.17
N ILE A 32 9.51 2.31 12.12
CA ILE A 32 8.56 1.48 11.39
C ILE A 32 9.28 0.43 10.54
N ALA A 33 10.38 0.82 9.92
CA ALA A 33 11.27 -0.07 9.18
C ALA A 33 11.83 -1.19 10.08
N ALA A 34 12.22 -0.87 11.32
CA ALA A 34 12.66 -1.87 12.28
C ALA A 34 11.55 -2.88 12.61
N ILE A 35 10.32 -2.41 12.85
CA ILE A 35 9.16 -3.29 13.09
C ILE A 35 8.86 -4.19 11.88
N TYR A 36 8.97 -3.64 10.65
CA TYR A 36 8.86 -4.44 9.44
C TYR A 36 9.91 -5.55 9.42
N GLN A 37 11.17 -5.22 9.69
CA GLN A 37 12.28 -6.17 9.69
C GLN A 37 12.08 -7.29 10.72
N ASP A 38 11.54 -6.98 11.90
CA ASP A 38 11.21 -7.96 12.94
C ASP A 38 10.13 -8.94 12.47
N PHE A 39 9.15 -8.49 11.69
CA PHE A 39 8.12 -9.35 11.11
C PHE A 39 8.60 -10.15 9.90
N PHE A 40 9.54 -9.62 9.13
CA PHE A 40 10.03 -10.22 7.89
C PHE A 40 11.57 -10.26 7.87
N PRO A 41 12.21 -11.10 8.69
CA PRO A 41 13.67 -11.11 8.86
C PRO A 41 14.46 -11.52 7.61
N LYS A 42 13.80 -12.13 6.61
CA LYS A 42 14.40 -12.50 5.33
C LYS A 42 14.32 -11.40 4.27
N ASP A 43 13.47 -10.40 4.47
CA ASP A 43 13.30 -9.29 3.55
C ASP A 43 14.44 -8.28 3.75
N LYS A 44 14.86 -7.62 2.67
CA LYS A 44 15.82 -6.51 2.73
C LYS A 44 15.06 -5.21 3.00
N VAL A 45 15.25 -4.60 4.16
CA VAL A 45 14.66 -3.29 4.47
C VAL A 45 15.67 -2.18 4.25
N ILE A 46 15.27 -1.12 3.53
CA ILE A 46 16.10 0.06 3.28
C ILE A 46 15.35 1.30 3.74
N VAL A 47 16.00 2.10 4.60
CA VAL A 47 15.44 3.35 5.10
C VAL A 47 15.81 4.50 4.19
N THR A 48 14.90 4.87 3.28
CA THR A 48 15.12 5.95 2.29
C THR A 48 13.79 6.43 1.71
N ASP A 49 13.84 7.49 0.91
CA ASP A 49 12.69 7.99 0.17
C ASP A 49 12.23 6.99 -0.91
N ALA A 50 11.01 6.46 -0.75
CA ALA A 50 10.46 5.45 -1.65
C ALA A 50 10.17 6.00 -3.05
N HIS A 51 9.81 7.28 -3.16
CA HIS A 51 9.51 7.92 -4.44
C HIS A 51 10.77 7.99 -5.33
N GLN A 52 11.87 8.48 -4.76
CA GLN A 52 13.18 8.54 -5.42
C GLN A 52 13.74 7.14 -5.68
N TYR A 53 13.62 6.22 -4.72
CA TYR A 53 14.10 4.85 -4.90
C TYR A 53 13.40 4.15 -6.07
N LEU A 54 12.10 4.36 -6.25
CA LEU A 54 11.37 3.85 -7.41
C LEU A 54 11.99 4.37 -8.71
N LEU A 55 12.23 5.68 -8.83
CA LEU A 55 12.77 6.29 -10.04
C LEU A 55 14.14 5.70 -10.44
N GLU A 56 14.98 5.39 -9.45
CA GLU A 56 16.35 4.91 -9.66
C GLU A 56 16.43 3.40 -9.90
N HIS A 57 15.57 2.62 -9.23
CA HIS A 57 15.74 1.16 -9.13
C HIS A 57 14.63 0.32 -9.74
N PHE A 58 13.54 0.91 -10.28
CA PHE A 58 12.37 0.13 -10.75
C PHE A 58 12.70 -1.01 -11.74
N LYS A 59 13.78 -0.89 -12.51
CA LYS A 59 14.18 -1.89 -13.52
C LYS A 59 14.76 -3.19 -12.92
N GLU A 60 15.07 -3.20 -11.63
CA GLU A 60 15.71 -4.34 -10.95
C GLU A 60 14.72 -5.43 -10.48
N PHE A 61 13.42 -5.15 -10.58
CA PHE A 61 12.36 -5.94 -9.95
C PHE A 61 11.42 -6.57 -10.97
N ASP A 62 10.83 -7.71 -10.59
CA ASP A 62 9.82 -8.42 -11.36
C ASP A 62 8.41 -7.90 -11.03
N PHE A 63 8.22 -7.49 -9.77
CA PHE A 63 6.95 -6.95 -9.26
C PHE A 63 7.15 -5.75 -8.34
N ILE A 64 6.27 -4.76 -8.46
CA ILE A 64 6.29 -3.56 -7.63
C ILE A 64 4.92 -3.36 -6.98
N TRP A 65 4.91 -3.26 -5.66
CA TRP A 65 3.77 -2.74 -4.90
C TRP A 65 4.12 -1.35 -4.39
N SER A 66 3.27 -0.35 -4.67
CA SER A 66 3.44 1.00 -4.12
C SER A 66 2.19 1.48 -3.39
N SER A 67 2.35 1.96 -2.16
CA SER A 67 1.28 2.54 -1.34
C SER A 67 1.63 3.97 -0.89
N PRO A 68 1.80 4.94 -1.81
CA PRO A 68 2.24 6.29 -1.46
C PRO A 68 1.28 6.96 -0.47
N PRO A 69 1.77 7.90 0.38
CA PRO A 69 0.94 8.53 1.40
C PRO A 69 -0.34 9.15 0.84
N CYS A 70 -1.44 9.02 1.58
CA CYS A 70 -2.78 9.44 1.13
C CYS A 70 -3.38 10.72 1.76
N PRO A 71 -2.65 11.57 2.53
CA PRO A 71 -3.30 12.55 3.41
C PRO A 71 -4.12 13.58 2.64
N THR A 72 -3.71 13.95 1.42
CA THR A 72 -4.40 14.96 0.60
C THR A 72 -5.53 14.39 -0.25
N HIS A 73 -5.65 13.07 -0.39
CA HIS A 73 -6.58 12.44 -1.33
C HIS A 73 -7.84 11.91 -0.65
N SER A 74 -7.70 11.41 0.58
CA SER A 74 -8.74 10.69 1.31
C SER A 74 -10.08 11.44 1.41
N LYS A 75 -11.19 10.69 1.36
CA LYS A 75 -12.54 11.18 1.73
C LYS A 75 -12.58 11.82 3.13
N PHE A 76 -11.64 11.49 4.01
CA PHE A 76 -11.49 12.15 5.31
C PHE A 76 -11.23 13.66 5.18
N MET A 77 -10.63 14.13 4.07
CA MET A 77 -10.45 15.57 3.82
C MET A 77 -11.76 16.34 3.74
N ILE A 78 -12.88 15.68 3.39
CA ILE A 78 -14.21 16.30 3.41
C ILE A 78 -14.60 16.70 4.84
N SER A 79 -14.30 15.88 5.85
CA SER A 79 -14.65 16.20 7.24
C SER A 79 -13.84 17.36 7.80
N LYS A 80 -12.68 17.65 7.22
CA LYS A 80 -11.83 18.79 7.62
C LYS A 80 -12.37 20.14 7.16
N LYS A 81 -13.32 20.20 6.22
CA LYS A 81 -13.91 21.45 5.74
C LYS A 81 -14.60 22.27 6.83
N THR A 82 -15.08 21.62 7.88
CA THR A 82 -15.78 22.27 8.99
C THR A 82 -14.85 22.71 10.12
N PHE A 83 -13.55 22.44 10.02
CA PHE A 83 -12.60 22.73 11.09
C PHE A 83 -12.11 24.18 10.93
N PRO A 84 -12.36 25.06 11.92
CA PRO A 84 -12.25 26.52 11.75
C PRO A 84 -10.85 27.02 11.38
N ASN A 85 -9.79 26.24 11.63
CA ASN A 85 -8.40 26.60 11.36
C ASN A 85 -7.71 25.66 10.36
N TRP A 86 -8.46 24.82 9.64
CA TRP A 86 -7.86 23.87 8.71
C TRP A 86 -7.64 24.48 7.33
N LYS A 87 -6.37 24.53 6.88
CA LYS A 87 -6.02 24.92 5.51
C LYS A 87 -6.08 23.70 4.60
N MET A 88 -6.92 23.75 3.57
CA MET A 88 -7.05 22.65 2.60
C MET A 88 -5.82 22.62 1.68
N PRO A 89 -5.04 21.53 1.66
CA PRO A 89 -3.93 21.36 0.74
C PRO A 89 -4.41 21.02 -0.67
N TYR A 90 -3.58 21.25 -1.67
CA TYR A 90 -3.76 20.65 -2.99
C TYR A 90 -3.59 19.13 -2.92
N PRO A 91 -4.26 18.36 -3.80
CA PRO A 91 -3.95 16.94 -3.98
C PRO A 91 -2.48 16.75 -4.34
N ASP A 92 -1.80 15.86 -3.61
CA ASP A 92 -0.42 15.50 -3.88
C ASP A 92 -0.32 14.71 -5.18
N MET A 93 0.36 15.29 -6.16
CA MET A 93 0.48 14.70 -7.49
C MET A 93 1.52 13.58 -7.55
N SER A 94 2.30 13.33 -6.50
CA SER A 94 3.26 12.22 -6.45
C SER A 94 2.61 10.85 -6.64
N LEU A 95 1.37 10.67 -6.17
CA LEU A 95 0.56 9.47 -6.49
C LEU A 95 0.45 9.25 -8.01
N TYR A 96 0.10 10.29 -8.76
CA TYR A 96 -0.06 10.20 -10.21
C TYR A 96 1.28 10.10 -10.94
N GLN A 97 2.33 10.74 -10.41
CA GLN A 97 3.69 10.58 -10.95
C GLN A 97 4.07 9.10 -10.98
N GLU A 98 3.87 8.36 -9.88
CA GLU A 98 4.19 6.92 -9.82
C GLU A 98 3.33 6.08 -10.76
N ILE A 99 2.01 6.32 -10.80
CA ILE A 99 1.09 5.59 -11.70
C ILE A 99 1.52 5.76 -13.15
N ILE A 100 1.74 7.02 -13.59
CA ILE A 100 2.13 7.33 -14.97
C ILE A 100 3.51 6.76 -15.29
N PHE A 101 4.46 6.87 -14.35
CA PHE A 101 5.81 6.36 -14.51
C PHE A 101 5.82 4.83 -14.68
N LEU A 102 5.15 4.10 -13.80
CA LEU A 102 5.06 2.65 -13.85
C LEU A 102 4.33 2.17 -15.11
N GLN A 103 3.22 2.81 -15.50
CA GLN A 103 2.49 2.52 -16.74
C GLN A 103 3.36 2.71 -17.99
N SER A 104 4.24 3.71 -17.99
CA SER A 104 5.03 4.08 -19.17
C SER A 104 6.30 3.23 -19.31
N TRP A 105 6.99 2.97 -18.20
CA TRP A 105 8.38 2.54 -18.24
C TRP A 105 8.64 1.15 -17.67
N PHE A 106 7.85 0.71 -16.67
CA PHE A 106 8.11 -0.56 -16.01
C PHE A 106 7.64 -1.74 -16.86
N LYS A 107 8.50 -2.78 -16.96
CA LYS A 107 8.23 -3.98 -17.77
C LYS A 107 7.68 -5.15 -16.97
N GLY A 108 7.89 -5.15 -15.65
CA GLY A 108 7.31 -6.15 -14.75
C GLY A 108 5.84 -5.88 -14.44
N LYS A 109 5.31 -6.55 -13.42
CA LYS A 109 3.93 -6.37 -12.95
C LYS A 109 3.89 -5.35 -11.82
N PHE A 110 2.94 -4.43 -11.81
CA PHE A 110 2.85 -3.48 -10.70
C PHE A 110 1.42 -3.26 -10.24
N VAL A 111 1.32 -2.82 -8.99
CA VAL A 111 0.11 -2.24 -8.43
C VAL A 111 0.48 -1.01 -7.60
N VAL A 112 -0.24 0.08 -7.84
CA VAL A 112 -0.27 1.26 -6.95
C VAL A 112 -1.58 1.24 -6.18
N GLU A 113 -1.53 1.36 -4.86
CA GLU A 113 -2.67 1.35 -3.96
C GLU A 113 -2.84 2.73 -3.31
N ASN A 114 -4.09 3.18 -3.16
CA ASN A 114 -4.40 4.32 -2.32
C ASN A 114 -5.83 4.24 -1.78
N VAL A 115 -6.14 4.94 -0.70
CA VAL A 115 -7.53 5.08 -0.23
C VAL A 115 -8.39 5.80 -1.27
N MET A 116 -9.69 5.49 -1.28
CA MET A 116 -10.64 6.16 -2.17
C MET A 116 -10.64 7.67 -1.96
N SER A 117 -10.41 8.41 -3.05
CA SER A 117 -10.34 9.87 -3.03
C SER A 117 -11.70 10.54 -2.85
N TYR A 118 -11.70 11.80 -2.38
CA TYR A 118 -12.91 12.64 -2.33
C TYR A 118 -13.37 13.17 -3.71
N TYR A 119 -12.54 12.98 -4.73
CA TYR A 119 -12.76 13.42 -6.11
C TYR A 119 -12.70 12.22 -7.06
N LYS A 120 -13.18 12.37 -8.29
CA LYS A 120 -13.10 11.33 -9.32
C LYS A 120 -11.64 11.14 -9.77
N PRO A 121 -11.04 9.94 -9.66
CA PRO A 121 -9.66 9.70 -10.09
C PRO A 121 -9.40 10.13 -11.53
N LEU A 122 -8.21 10.69 -11.78
CA LEU A 122 -7.79 11.14 -13.12
C LEU A 122 -7.51 9.93 -14.04
N ILE A 123 -6.98 8.85 -13.47
CA ILE A 123 -6.76 7.57 -14.13
C ILE A 123 -7.68 6.56 -13.47
N ARG A 124 -8.43 5.79 -14.27
CA ARG A 124 -9.43 4.84 -13.76
C ARG A 124 -8.76 3.70 -12.94
N PRO A 125 -9.10 3.52 -11.65
CA PRO A 125 -8.62 2.41 -10.85
C PRO A 125 -9.58 1.21 -10.88
N TYR A 126 -9.11 0.09 -10.33
CA TYR A 126 -9.93 -0.96 -9.76
C TYR A 126 -10.33 -0.59 -8.32
N GLU A 127 -11.52 -0.98 -7.90
CA GLU A 127 -12.05 -0.67 -6.57
C GLU A 127 -12.23 -1.96 -5.76
N LEU A 128 -11.57 -2.03 -4.60
CA LEU A 128 -11.80 -3.10 -3.62
C LEU A 128 -11.82 -2.49 -2.21
N GLN A 129 -12.84 -2.85 -1.43
CA GLN A 129 -13.14 -2.25 -0.13
C GLN A 129 -13.14 -0.71 -0.16
N ARG A 130 -12.22 -0.06 0.56
CA ARG A 130 -12.06 1.39 0.70
C ARG A 130 -10.91 1.94 -0.14
N HIS A 131 -10.31 1.13 -1.03
CA HIS A 131 -9.09 1.46 -1.74
C HIS A 131 -9.30 1.41 -3.26
N TYR A 132 -8.47 2.20 -3.92
CA TYR A 132 -8.21 2.21 -5.34
C TYR A 132 -6.90 1.47 -5.63
N PHE A 133 -6.89 0.75 -6.75
CA PHE A 133 -5.73 0.02 -7.24
C PHE A 133 -5.50 0.33 -8.72
N TRP A 134 -4.28 0.69 -9.09
CA TRP A 134 -3.86 0.86 -10.47
C TRP A 134 -2.80 -0.16 -10.81
N SER A 135 -3.10 -1.05 -11.75
CA SER A 135 -2.22 -2.16 -12.13
C SER A 135 -2.13 -2.33 -13.65
N ASN A 136 -1.10 -3.03 -14.13
CA ASN A 136 -0.96 -3.48 -15.52
C ASN A 136 -1.43 -4.94 -15.73
N PHE A 137 -2.26 -5.44 -14.82
CA PHE A 137 -2.92 -6.74 -14.89
C PHE A 137 -4.35 -6.58 -14.37
N PRO A 138 -5.33 -7.31 -14.92
CA PRO A 138 -6.72 -7.21 -14.49
C PRO A 138 -6.90 -7.69 -13.04
N ILE A 139 -7.67 -6.91 -12.28
CA ILE A 139 -8.15 -7.23 -10.95
C ILE A 139 -9.67 -7.43 -11.04
N PRO A 140 -10.19 -8.67 -10.93
CA PRO A 140 -11.63 -8.89 -10.96
C PRO A 140 -12.29 -8.30 -9.71
N LYS A 141 -13.57 -7.96 -9.84
CA LYS A 141 -14.37 -7.54 -8.70
C LYS A 141 -14.46 -8.69 -7.70
N GLU A 142 -14.14 -8.39 -6.45
CA GLU A 142 -14.19 -9.34 -5.35
C GLU A 142 -14.75 -8.63 -4.12
N TYR A 143 -15.45 -9.37 -3.25
CA TYR A 143 -15.98 -8.81 -2.01
C TYR A 143 -15.08 -9.16 -0.84
N PHE A 144 -14.64 -8.13 -0.14
CA PHE A 144 -13.98 -8.26 1.16
C PHE A 144 -14.78 -7.50 2.20
N PRO A 145 -15.02 -8.06 3.41
CA PRO A 145 -15.70 -7.37 4.50
C PRO A 145 -15.00 -6.05 4.84
N ALA A 146 -15.74 -5.01 5.23
CA ALA A 146 -15.13 -3.73 5.60
C ALA A 146 -14.21 -3.88 6.83
N ASP A 147 -13.10 -3.13 6.85
CA ASP A 147 -12.11 -3.22 7.94
C ASP A 147 -12.53 -2.47 9.22
N HIS A 148 -13.71 -1.80 9.24
CA HIS A 148 -14.27 -1.08 10.40
C HIS A 148 -13.27 -0.22 11.22
N ILE A 149 -12.26 0.36 10.55
CA ILE A 149 -11.09 1.03 11.17
C ILE A 149 -11.41 2.18 12.13
N ARG A 150 -12.63 2.72 12.14
CA ARG A 150 -13.03 3.85 12.99
C ARG A 150 -13.65 3.45 14.32
N ASP A 151 -14.26 2.27 14.38
CA ASP A 151 -15.08 1.82 15.51
C ASP A 151 -14.50 0.55 16.14
N THR A 152 -13.17 0.42 16.11
CA THR A 152 -12.47 -0.80 16.51
C THR A 152 -11.30 -0.50 17.44
N THR A 153 -10.96 -1.48 18.26
CA THR A 153 -9.81 -1.41 19.17
C THR A 153 -8.51 -1.80 18.46
N VAL A 154 -7.37 -1.38 19.02
CA VAL A 154 -6.04 -1.82 18.53
C VAL A 154 -5.95 -3.35 18.48
N LYS A 155 -6.48 -4.06 19.49
CA LYS A 155 -6.43 -5.53 19.55
C LYS A 155 -7.24 -6.21 18.44
N GLU A 156 -8.38 -5.63 18.08
CA GLU A 156 -9.18 -6.11 16.96
C GLU A 156 -8.48 -5.88 15.62
N LEU A 157 -7.84 -4.72 15.43
CA LEU A 157 -7.01 -4.44 14.25
C LEU A 157 -5.82 -5.40 14.16
N GLU A 158 -5.11 -5.63 15.27
CA GLU A 158 -4.02 -6.61 15.36
C GLU A 158 -4.50 -8.00 14.91
N LYS A 159 -5.65 -8.46 15.41
CA LYS A 159 -6.26 -9.73 15.01
C LYS A 159 -6.66 -9.75 13.53
N HIS A 160 -7.22 -8.65 13.03
CA HIS A 160 -7.67 -8.53 11.65
C HIS A 160 -6.51 -8.59 10.64
N HIS A 161 -5.41 -7.93 10.95
CA HIS A 161 -4.19 -7.94 10.13
C HIS A 161 -3.26 -9.14 10.45
N GLY A 162 -3.50 -9.87 11.55
CA GLY A 162 -2.60 -10.91 12.02
C GLY A 162 -1.22 -10.38 12.43
N ILE A 163 -1.16 -9.14 12.92
CA ILE A 163 0.05 -8.44 13.33
C ILE A 163 -0.03 -8.15 14.82
N ASN A 164 1.01 -8.48 15.58
CA ASN A 164 1.10 -8.17 17.01
C ASN A 164 2.10 -7.04 17.23
N LEU A 165 1.66 -5.92 17.77
CA LEU A 165 2.50 -4.77 18.10
C LEU A 165 2.79 -4.66 19.62
N ASP A 166 2.49 -5.69 20.41
CA ASP A 166 2.88 -5.74 21.82
C ASP A 166 4.40 -5.61 21.97
N GLY A 167 4.83 -4.76 22.90
CA GLY A 167 6.25 -4.42 23.09
C GLY A 167 6.73 -3.17 22.33
N TYR A 168 6.08 -2.77 21.24
CA TYR A 168 6.48 -1.56 20.50
C TYR A 168 5.81 -0.29 21.05
N LYS A 169 6.61 0.78 21.18
CA LYS A 169 6.19 2.10 21.69
C LYS A 169 5.92 3.08 20.55
N ILE A 170 4.92 2.77 19.72
CA ILE A 170 4.49 3.57 18.57
C ILE A 170 2.98 3.87 18.63
N ASP A 171 2.50 4.77 17.77
CA ASP A 171 1.05 4.96 17.56
C ASP A 171 0.46 3.76 16.80
N LYS A 172 0.13 2.69 17.55
CA LYS A 172 -0.39 1.42 17.01
C LYS A 172 -1.67 1.62 16.21
N SER A 173 -2.57 2.51 16.66
CA SER A 173 -3.84 2.74 15.98
C SER A 173 -3.61 3.34 14.60
N LYS A 174 -2.74 4.35 14.51
CA LYS A 174 -2.37 4.97 13.22
C LYS A 174 -1.71 3.97 12.29
N VAL A 175 -0.72 3.23 12.79
CA VAL A 175 0.05 2.28 11.97
C VAL A 175 -0.84 1.15 11.45
N LEU A 176 -1.68 0.54 12.29
CA LEU A 176 -2.60 -0.51 11.87
C LEU A 176 -3.68 0.01 10.91
N SER A 177 -4.20 1.22 11.13
CA SER A 177 -5.23 1.81 10.25
C SER A 177 -4.70 2.08 8.83
N ASN A 178 -3.40 2.33 8.72
CA ASN A 178 -2.70 2.53 7.46
C ASN A 178 -2.29 1.22 6.77
N CYS A 179 -2.39 0.07 7.44
CA CYS A 179 -2.09 -1.21 6.82
C CYS A 179 -3.12 -1.58 5.75
N VAL A 180 -2.62 -1.99 4.59
CA VAL A 180 -3.43 -2.75 3.64
C VAL A 180 -3.86 -4.07 4.30
N ASN A 181 -5.12 -4.46 4.09
CA ASN A 181 -5.62 -5.75 4.54
C ASN A 181 -4.81 -6.90 3.88
N PRO A 182 -4.16 -7.78 4.65
CA PRO A 182 -3.35 -8.87 4.10
C PRO A 182 -4.08 -9.76 3.09
N LYS A 183 -5.38 -10.02 3.29
CA LYS A 183 -6.17 -10.86 2.39
C LYS A 183 -6.43 -10.18 1.04
N VAL A 184 -6.67 -8.87 1.07
CA VAL A 184 -6.81 -8.06 -0.16
C VAL A 184 -5.47 -8.02 -0.90
N ALA A 185 -4.38 -7.78 -0.17
CA ALA A 185 -3.06 -7.74 -0.77
C ALA A 185 -2.65 -9.08 -1.40
N LEU A 186 -2.90 -10.20 -0.71
CA LEU A 186 -2.67 -11.54 -1.26
C LEU A 186 -3.50 -11.79 -2.52
N PHE A 187 -4.77 -11.40 -2.53
CA PHE A 187 -5.63 -11.54 -3.70
C PHE A 187 -5.06 -10.79 -4.91
N ILE A 188 -4.66 -9.54 -4.73
CA ILE A 188 -4.07 -8.72 -5.79
C ILE A 188 -2.73 -9.30 -6.26
N PHE A 189 -1.88 -9.71 -5.32
CA PHE A 189 -0.62 -10.37 -5.62
C PHE A 189 -0.84 -11.62 -6.49
N ASN A 190 -1.78 -12.49 -6.11
CA ASN A 190 -2.13 -13.66 -6.89
C ASN A 190 -2.68 -13.31 -8.28
N MET A 191 -3.39 -12.18 -8.44
CA MET A 191 -3.84 -11.75 -9.77
C MET A 191 -2.67 -11.39 -10.67
N ALA A 192 -1.57 -10.82 -10.16
CA ALA A 192 -0.41 -10.46 -10.96
C ALA A 192 0.23 -11.66 -11.69
N PHE A 193 0.08 -12.87 -11.13
CA PHE A 193 0.76 -14.09 -11.58
C PHE A 193 -0.19 -15.23 -12.03
N LYS A 194 -1.50 -14.97 -12.17
CA LYS A 194 -2.41 -15.94 -12.77
C LYS A 194 -2.08 -16.11 -14.26
N GLU A 195 -1.72 -17.32 -14.69
CA GLU A 195 -1.30 -17.65 -16.06
C GLU A 195 -2.37 -17.42 -17.13
N LYS A 196 -3.65 -17.37 -16.76
CA LYS A 196 -4.78 -17.13 -17.68
C LYS A 196 -5.51 -15.85 -17.31
N GLN A 197 -4.97 -14.72 -17.77
CA GLN A 197 -5.72 -13.48 -17.80
C GLN A 197 -5.82 -13.04 -19.26
N SER A 198 -6.99 -13.26 -19.87
CA SER A 198 -7.33 -12.58 -21.12
C SER A 198 -7.35 -11.09 -20.83
N THR A 199 -6.37 -10.37 -21.37
CA THR A 199 -6.36 -8.90 -21.39
C THR A 199 -7.64 -8.43 -22.08
N LEU A 200 -8.38 -7.55 -21.41
CA LEU A 200 -9.45 -6.75 -22.03
C LEU A 200 -8.86 -5.81 -23.06
#